data_AF-A0A9X3I9N3-F1
#
_entry.id   AF-A0A9X3I9N3-F1
#
_cell.length_a   1.000
_cell.length_b   1.000
_cell.length_c   1.000
_cell.angle_alpha   90.00
_cell.angle_beta   90.00
_cell.angle_gamma   90.00
#
_symmetry.space_group_name_H-M   'P 1'
#
loop_
_entity.id
_entity.type
_entity.pdbx_description
1 polymer ?
#
loop_
_entity_poly.entity_id
_entity_poly.type
_entity_poly.pdbx_seq_one_letter_code
_entity_poly.pdbx_strand_id
1 'polypeptide(L)'
;MNIYQKNCLVILSLILGFVLSIAYGYSFRNFIDQPSFSAKDLEYKMITEGIKTERYSISKLFKNDYSVNLSRPYYFPQHKVIVFNGYRDKSEQSFYKIDSQGNLVDSITFSQDYSTIIFGDYILQNKAYSSWIIDGDTTKKNYIEVNAGTNWSEDKVENEFDRLKRSAEDVFYFKYESLWDYDDPRNESKIDKAVFLINGIWYALYGKNLYVDLNDLPDHTLPNLMPNDSSFDQPNSIAYVADFQKTNRVKENEWNGLAYINLLYKTDTIKIKAKLTQNEKPINNLGKYAAYNMGYFKPDGLPYAFIVQDDNYYIIKMKKQL
;
A
#
# COMPACT_ATOMS: atom_id res chain seq x y z
N MET A 1 -71.05 10.86 -6.65
CA MET A 1 -69.72 11.14 -7.22
C MET A 1 -69.52 10.30 -8.47
N ASN A 2 -69.34 10.94 -9.63
CA ASN A 2 -69.19 10.27 -10.93
C ASN A 2 -67.86 9.49 -10.98
N ILE A 3 -67.76 8.47 -11.83
CA ILE A 3 -66.58 7.62 -11.98
C ILE A 3 -65.30 8.42 -12.26
N TYR A 4 -65.41 9.53 -13.00
CA TYR A 4 -64.30 10.45 -13.25
C TYR A 4 -63.78 11.12 -11.97
N GLN A 5 -64.67 11.55 -11.07
CA GLN A 5 -64.30 12.15 -9.79
C GLN A 5 -63.65 11.11 -8.86
N LYS A 6 -64.14 9.87 -8.87
CA LYS A 6 -63.53 8.74 -8.14
C LYS A 6 -62.12 8.43 -8.66
N ASN A 7 -61.93 8.38 -9.97
CA ASN A 7 -60.65 8.11 -10.60
C ASN A 7 -59.64 9.24 -10.33
N CYS A 8 -60.06 10.51 -10.40
CA CYS A 8 -59.20 11.65 -10.04
C CYS A 8 -58.73 11.58 -8.58
N LEU A 9 -59.60 11.20 -7.64
CA LEU A 9 -59.24 11.06 -6.22
C LEU A 9 -58.25 9.91 -5.98
N VAL A 10 -58.37 8.81 -6.72
CA VAL A 10 -57.40 7.70 -6.65
C VAL A 10 -56.04 8.15 -7.19
N ILE A 11 -56.01 8.84 -8.34
CA ILE A 11 -54.76 9.36 -8.91
C ILE A 11 -54.10 10.37 -7.96
N LEU A 12 -54.86 11.30 -7.39
CA LEU A 12 -54.36 12.27 -6.41
C LEU A 12 -53.81 11.57 -5.16
N SER A 13 -54.49 10.54 -4.65
CA SER A 13 -54.01 9.74 -3.53
C SER A 13 -52.69 9.02 -3.84
N LEU A 14 -52.54 8.49 -5.06
CA LEU A 14 -51.30 7.84 -5.49
C LEU A 14 -50.15 8.84 -5.63
N ILE A 15 -50.39 10.01 -6.21
CA ILE A 15 -49.40 11.09 -6.30
C ILE A 15 -48.98 11.55 -4.91
N LEU A 16 -49.94 11.77 -4.01
CA LEU A 16 -49.65 12.18 -2.64
C LEU A 16 -48.86 11.10 -1.88
N GLY A 17 -49.23 9.82 -2.04
CA GLY A 17 -48.47 8.70 -1.47
C GLY A 17 -47.04 8.62 -2.00
N PHE A 18 -46.83 8.89 -3.28
CA PHE A 18 -45.50 8.95 -3.89
C PHE A 18 -44.67 10.14 -3.40
N VAL A 19 -45.26 11.33 -3.30
CA VAL A 19 -44.58 12.52 -2.77
C VAL A 19 -44.22 12.32 -1.30
N LEU A 20 -45.12 11.74 -0.50
CA LEU A 20 -44.86 11.44 0.91
C LEU A 20 -43.78 10.37 1.08
N SER A 21 -43.72 9.36 0.22
CA SER A 21 -42.65 8.33 0.29
C SER A 21 -41.29 8.90 -0.07
N ILE A 22 -41.21 9.78 -1.08
CA ILE A 22 -39.98 10.52 -1.40
C ILE A 22 -39.61 11.48 -0.27
N ALA A 23 -40.57 12.26 0.24
CA ALA A 23 -40.33 13.19 1.33
C ALA A 23 -39.87 12.47 2.60
N TYR A 24 -40.46 11.32 2.93
CA TYR A 24 -40.02 10.47 4.03
C TYR A 24 -38.63 9.89 3.79
N GLY A 25 -38.34 9.37 2.60
CA GLY A 25 -37.00 8.86 2.25
C GLY A 25 -35.93 9.95 2.27
N TYR A 26 -36.26 11.16 1.82
CA TYR A 26 -35.39 12.33 1.83
C TYR A 26 -35.20 12.87 3.25
N SER A 27 -36.27 12.95 4.03
CA SER A 27 -36.25 13.38 5.44
C SER A 27 -35.46 12.40 6.30
N PHE A 28 -35.70 11.09 6.20
CA PHE A 28 -34.95 10.08 6.96
C PHE A 28 -33.45 10.07 6.61
N ARG A 29 -33.09 10.42 5.37
CA ARG A 29 -31.69 10.60 4.96
C ARG A 29 -31.07 11.90 5.51
N ASN A 30 -31.85 12.94 5.74
CA ASN A 30 -31.37 14.27 6.13
C ASN A 30 -31.55 14.63 7.61
N PHE A 31 -32.41 13.92 8.36
CA PHE A 31 -32.60 14.10 9.80
C PHE A 31 -31.82 13.05 10.59
N ILE A 32 -30.50 13.01 10.37
CA ILE A 32 -29.60 12.30 11.28
C ILE A 32 -29.50 13.14 12.54
N ASP A 33 -30.10 12.68 13.64
CA ASP A 33 -29.95 13.32 14.95
C ASP A 33 -28.53 13.09 15.47
N GLN A 34 -27.70 14.14 15.44
CA GLN A 34 -26.30 14.11 15.87
C GLN A 34 -25.84 15.51 16.32
N PRO A 35 -24.82 15.61 17.20
CA PRO A 35 -24.28 16.90 17.64
C PRO A 35 -23.68 17.71 16.48
N SER A 36 -23.54 19.02 16.68
CA SER A 36 -22.83 19.88 15.72
C SER A 36 -21.33 19.59 15.74
N PHE A 37 -20.74 19.43 14.54
CA PHE A 37 -19.31 19.20 14.34
C PHE A 37 -18.53 20.45 13.92
N SER A 38 -19.18 21.61 13.89
CA SER A 38 -18.59 22.88 13.43
C SER A 38 -17.25 23.23 14.10
N ALA A 39 -17.14 23.05 15.41
CA ALA A 39 -15.89 23.26 16.14
C ALA A 39 -14.79 22.26 15.73
N LYS A 40 -15.16 20.98 15.54
CA LYS A 40 -14.21 19.93 15.12
C LYS A 40 -13.73 20.14 13.69
N ASP A 41 -14.57 20.65 12.79
CA ASP A 41 -14.18 20.97 11.41
C ASP A 41 -13.17 22.12 11.31
N LEU A 42 -13.13 23.00 12.31
CA LEU A 42 -12.09 24.04 12.39
C LEU A 42 -10.74 23.44 12.81
N GLU A 43 -10.78 22.46 13.73
CA GLU A 43 -9.63 21.86 14.38
C GLU A 43 -8.99 20.72 13.56
N TYR A 44 -9.80 19.87 12.94
CA TYR A 44 -9.36 18.72 12.14
C TYR A 44 -9.38 19.07 10.66
N LYS A 45 -8.31 18.70 9.96
CA LYS A 45 -8.14 19.01 8.54
C LYS A 45 -8.05 17.75 7.71
N MET A 46 -8.56 17.81 6.48
CA MET A 46 -8.32 16.73 5.53
C MET A 46 -6.83 16.72 5.22
N ILE A 47 -6.20 15.55 5.07
CA ILE A 47 -4.76 15.48 4.82
C ILE A 47 -4.36 16.18 3.51
N THR A 48 -5.28 16.23 2.55
CA THR A 48 -5.16 16.93 1.25
C THR A 48 -5.07 18.45 1.39
N GLU A 49 -5.62 19.03 2.46
CA GLU A 49 -5.52 20.47 2.76
C GLU A 49 -4.12 20.84 3.28
N GLY A 50 -3.31 19.85 3.64
CA GLY A 50 -2.05 20.02 4.36
C GLY A 50 -2.30 20.31 5.83
N ILE A 51 -1.62 19.57 6.72
CA ILE A 51 -1.79 19.73 8.17
C ILE A 51 -0.53 20.34 8.75
N LYS A 52 -0.68 21.33 9.62
CA LYS A 52 0.42 21.98 10.33
C LYS A 52 0.11 21.96 11.81
N THR A 53 0.92 21.25 12.59
CA THR A 53 0.86 21.27 14.05
C THR A 53 1.87 22.27 14.61
N GLU A 54 2.12 22.31 15.91
CA GLU A 54 3.16 23.19 16.47
C GLU A 54 4.53 22.89 15.86
N ARG A 55 4.87 21.60 15.75
CA ARG A 55 6.24 21.14 15.40
C ARG A 55 6.34 20.47 14.04
N TYR A 56 5.23 19.99 13.48
CA TYR A 56 5.23 19.17 12.28
C TYR A 56 4.36 19.77 11.17
N SER A 57 4.72 19.39 9.95
CA SER A 57 3.94 19.64 8.75
C SER A 57 3.74 18.35 7.99
N ILE A 58 2.53 18.18 7.47
CA ILE A 58 2.14 17.09 6.61
C ILE A 58 1.91 17.66 5.23
N SER A 59 2.62 17.10 4.27
CA SER A 59 2.51 17.46 2.87
C SER A 59 2.49 16.21 2.03
N LYS A 60 1.91 16.31 0.83
CA LYS A 60 1.99 15.24 -0.16
C LYS A 60 3.45 14.90 -0.45
N LEU A 61 3.78 13.62 -0.48
CA LEU A 61 5.15 13.14 -0.74
C LEU A 61 5.53 13.41 -2.20
N PHE A 62 4.63 13.08 -3.12
CA PHE A 62 4.81 13.28 -4.55
C PHE A 62 3.92 14.44 -5.04
N LYS A 63 4.53 15.43 -5.68
CA LYS A 63 3.81 16.65 -6.13
C LYS A 63 2.79 16.37 -7.23
N ASN A 64 3.10 15.44 -8.13
CA ASN A 64 2.17 15.06 -9.18
C ASN A 64 1.20 14.00 -8.64
N ASP A 65 -0.06 14.07 -9.07
CA ASP A 65 -1.00 12.96 -9.03
C ASP A 65 -0.49 11.88 -9.98
N TYR A 66 0.59 11.22 -9.61
CA TYR A 66 0.97 10.00 -10.29
C TYR A 66 -0.18 9.03 -10.06
N SER A 67 -0.83 8.57 -11.13
CA SER A 67 -1.75 7.43 -11.13
C SER A 67 -0.99 6.12 -10.89
N VAL A 68 -0.04 6.16 -9.95
CA VAL A 68 0.90 5.11 -9.65
C VAL A 68 0.44 4.54 -8.32
N ASN A 69 -0.09 3.32 -8.36
CA ASN A 69 -0.31 2.54 -7.16
C ASN A 69 1.06 2.22 -6.58
N LEU A 70 1.47 3.01 -5.60
CA LEU A 70 2.74 2.83 -4.91
C LEU A 70 2.62 1.66 -3.93
N SER A 71 3.67 0.87 -3.87
CA SER A 71 3.85 -0.17 -2.88
C SER A 71 3.88 0.39 -1.46
N ARG A 72 3.87 -0.52 -0.48
CA ARG A 72 4.37 -0.18 0.85
C ARG A 72 5.83 0.29 0.76
N PRO A 73 6.25 1.25 1.59
CA PRO A 73 7.63 1.71 1.60
C PRO A 73 8.57 0.61 2.07
N TYR A 74 9.68 0.42 1.36
CA TYR A 74 10.80 -0.41 1.78
C TYR A 74 11.80 0.45 2.55
N TYR A 75 12.24 0.00 3.72
CA TYR A 75 13.26 0.70 4.50
C TYR A 75 14.57 -0.06 4.50
N PHE A 76 15.64 0.66 4.15
CA PHE A 76 17.01 0.18 4.15
C PHE A 76 17.82 0.92 5.22
N PRO A 77 17.91 0.41 6.47
CA PRO A 77 18.52 1.12 7.59
C PRO A 77 20.00 1.41 7.39
N GLN A 78 20.74 0.50 6.73
CA GLN A 78 22.17 0.66 6.47
C GLN A 78 22.47 1.86 5.58
N HIS A 79 21.60 2.10 4.60
CA HIS A 79 21.70 3.19 3.63
C HIS A 79 20.91 4.44 4.05
N LYS A 80 20.05 4.31 5.09
CA LYS A 80 19.12 5.35 5.56
C LYS A 80 18.22 5.91 4.44
N VAL A 81 17.76 5.02 3.56
CA VAL A 81 16.86 5.36 2.45
C VAL A 81 15.55 4.60 2.54
N ILE A 82 14.50 5.22 2.03
CA ILE A 82 13.21 4.59 1.80
C ILE A 82 13.01 4.45 0.29
N VAL A 83 12.55 3.29 -0.16
CA VAL A 83 12.20 3.05 -1.56
C VAL A 83 10.72 2.79 -1.68
N PHE A 84 10.08 3.41 -2.66
CA PHE A 84 8.75 3.03 -3.13
C PHE A 84 8.89 2.46 -4.53
N ASN A 85 8.13 1.41 -4.86
CA ASN A 85 7.93 1.02 -6.24
C ASN A 85 6.49 1.27 -6.66
N GLY A 86 6.25 1.49 -7.94
CA GLY A 86 4.89 1.58 -8.46
C GLY A 86 4.88 1.53 -9.97
N TYR A 87 3.70 1.23 -10.50
CA TYR A 87 3.48 1.07 -11.93
C TYR A 87 3.00 2.38 -12.53
N ARG A 88 3.73 2.89 -13.53
CA ARG A 88 3.30 4.07 -14.30
C ARG A 88 2.22 3.68 -15.30
N ASP A 89 2.41 2.52 -15.94
CA ASP A 89 1.46 1.86 -16.81
C ASP A 89 1.69 0.33 -16.77
N LYS A 90 1.04 -0.42 -17.66
CA LYS A 90 1.16 -1.89 -17.76
C LYS A 90 2.51 -2.39 -18.29
N SER A 91 3.47 -1.51 -18.53
CA SER A 91 4.73 -1.83 -19.19
C SER A 91 5.96 -1.25 -18.48
N GLU A 92 5.78 -0.40 -17.47
CA GLU A 92 6.88 0.22 -16.73
C GLU A 92 6.68 0.19 -15.21
N GLN A 93 7.72 -0.28 -14.52
CA GLN A 93 7.81 -0.24 -13.07
C GLN A 93 8.87 0.79 -12.66
N SER A 94 8.44 1.80 -11.91
CA SER A 94 9.30 2.88 -11.41
C SER A 94 9.58 2.70 -9.92
N PHE A 95 10.80 3.06 -9.53
CA PHE A 95 11.29 3.06 -8.16
C PHE A 95 11.70 4.47 -7.76
N TYR A 96 11.36 4.88 -6.55
CA TYR A 96 11.56 6.23 -6.04
C TYR A 96 12.33 6.15 -4.73
N LYS A 97 13.45 6.88 -4.62
CA LYS A 97 14.32 6.88 -3.45
C LYS A 97 14.13 8.15 -2.64
N ILE A 98 13.81 7.98 -1.36
CA ILE A 98 13.69 9.04 -0.37
C ILE A 98 14.91 8.99 0.55
N ASP A 99 15.58 10.13 0.72
CA ASP A 99 16.75 10.26 1.60
C ASP A 99 16.39 10.29 3.09
N SER A 100 17.41 10.28 3.96
CA SER A 100 17.28 10.38 5.42
C SER A 100 16.60 11.67 5.93
N GLN A 101 16.38 12.66 5.07
CA GLN A 101 15.67 13.91 5.37
C GLN A 101 14.25 13.93 4.78
N GLY A 102 13.82 12.84 4.15
CA GLY A 102 12.50 12.64 3.59
C GLY A 102 12.31 13.28 2.22
N ASN A 103 13.39 13.59 1.49
CA ASN A 103 13.31 14.20 0.16
C ASN A 103 13.40 13.10 -0.89
N LEU A 104 12.58 13.20 -1.94
CA LEU A 104 12.77 12.42 -3.15
C LEU A 104 14.07 12.88 -3.82
N VAL A 105 15.09 12.01 -3.82
CA VAL A 105 16.43 12.33 -4.32
C VAL A 105 16.74 11.67 -5.65
N ASP A 106 16.06 10.57 -5.97
CA ASP A 106 16.33 9.83 -7.20
C ASP A 106 15.14 8.95 -7.61
N SER A 107 15.12 8.54 -8.87
CA SER A 107 14.20 7.54 -9.39
C SER A 107 14.80 6.75 -10.54
N ILE A 108 14.47 5.47 -10.64
CA ILE A 108 14.84 4.60 -11.76
C ILE A 108 13.60 3.88 -12.29
N THR A 109 13.53 3.68 -13.60
CA THR A 109 12.41 2.99 -14.26
C THR A 109 12.94 1.81 -15.04
N PHE A 110 12.22 0.69 -14.93
CA PHE A 110 12.49 -0.52 -15.68
C PHE A 110 11.28 -0.85 -16.54
N SER A 111 11.54 -1.31 -17.77
CA SER A 111 10.55 -2.04 -18.56
C SER A 111 10.07 -3.23 -17.74
N GLN A 112 8.76 -3.41 -17.66
CA GLN A 112 8.14 -4.45 -16.87
C GLN A 112 8.56 -5.82 -17.39
N ASP A 113 9.34 -6.48 -16.56
CA ASP A 113 9.58 -7.91 -16.58
C ASP A 113 8.77 -8.47 -15.41
N TYR A 114 8.06 -9.59 -15.61
CA TYR A 114 7.26 -10.28 -14.58
C TYR A 114 8.04 -10.57 -13.28
N SER A 115 9.36 -10.46 -13.34
CA SER A 115 10.30 -10.76 -12.28
C SER A 115 10.99 -9.55 -11.63
N THR A 116 10.53 -8.31 -11.90
CA THR A 116 11.16 -7.11 -11.33
C THR A 116 10.78 -6.93 -9.85
N ILE A 117 11.72 -7.20 -8.94
CA ILE A 117 11.47 -7.26 -7.49
C ILE A 117 12.63 -6.63 -6.69
N ILE A 118 12.33 -6.10 -5.51
CA ILE A 118 13.34 -5.72 -4.52
C ILE A 118 13.69 -6.96 -3.71
N PHE A 119 14.97 -7.30 -3.65
CA PHE A 119 15.46 -8.41 -2.84
C PHE A 119 16.82 -8.08 -2.21
N GLY A 120 16.90 -8.21 -0.88
CA GLY A 120 17.97 -7.56 -0.12
C GLY A 120 18.04 -6.08 -0.49
N ASP A 121 19.26 -5.58 -0.68
CA ASP A 121 19.52 -4.19 -1.10
C ASP A 121 19.55 -4.01 -2.64
N TYR A 122 19.02 -4.95 -3.43
CA TYR A 122 19.08 -4.93 -4.89
C TYR A 122 17.70 -4.91 -5.54
N ILE A 123 17.65 -4.43 -6.78
CA ILE A 123 16.51 -4.65 -7.67
C ILE A 123 16.89 -5.76 -8.64
N LEU A 124 16.20 -6.90 -8.57
CA LEU A 124 16.42 -8.05 -9.42
C LEU A 124 15.44 -8.04 -10.59
N GLN A 125 15.92 -8.39 -11.78
CA GLN A 125 15.14 -8.71 -12.98
C GLN A 125 15.58 -10.08 -13.51
N ASN A 126 14.86 -10.65 -14.48
CA ASN A 126 15.16 -11.95 -15.06
C ASN A 126 16.62 -12.07 -15.56
N LYS A 127 17.13 -11.07 -16.27
CA LYS A 127 18.46 -11.13 -16.93
C LYS A 127 19.53 -10.24 -16.29
N ALA A 128 19.11 -9.33 -15.42
CA ALA A 128 20.00 -8.34 -14.84
C ALA A 128 19.56 -7.98 -13.42
N TYR A 129 20.45 -7.33 -12.68
CA TYR A 129 20.16 -6.71 -11.41
C TYR A 129 20.66 -5.26 -11.41
N SER A 130 20.25 -4.50 -10.40
CA SER A 130 20.69 -3.14 -10.18
C SER A 130 21.06 -2.94 -8.70
N SER A 131 22.22 -2.32 -8.47
CA SER A 131 22.68 -1.86 -7.15
C SER A 131 22.15 -0.47 -6.79
N TRP A 132 21.25 0.09 -7.61
CA TRP A 132 20.80 1.47 -7.51
C TRP A 132 20.39 1.88 -6.10
N ILE A 133 19.77 1.00 -5.30
CA ILE A 133 19.38 1.30 -3.92
C ILE A 133 20.60 1.68 -3.07
N ILE A 134 21.71 0.96 -3.22
CA ILE A 134 22.97 1.06 -2.46
C ILE A 134 23.75 2.32 -2.85
N ASP A 135 24.05 2.47 -4.15
CA ASP A 135 25.05 3.44 -4.64
C ASP A 135 24.49 4.48 -5.61
N GLY A 136 23.24 4.33 -6.05
CA GLY A 136 22.64 5.18 -7.07
C GLY A 136 23.10 4.86 -8.50
N ASP A 137 23.87 3.79 -8.71
CA ASP A 137 24.27 3.34 -10.03
C ASP A 137 23.04 2.83 -10.80
N THR A 138 22.68 3.56 -11.87
CA THR A 138 21.54 3.22 -12.73
C THR A 138 21.89 2.19 -13.81
N THR A 139 23.15 1.76 -13.88
CA THR A 139 23.61 0.77 -14.84
C THR A 139 23.07 -0.61 -14.51
N LYS A 140 22.45 -1.27 -15.49
CA LYS A 140 22.02 -2.66 -15.35
C LYS A 140 23.22 -3.59 -15.42
N LYS A 141 23.36 -4.48 -14.44
CA LYS A 141 24.44 -5.46 -14.35
C LYS A 141 23.87 -6.83 -14.70
N ASN A 142 24.50 -7.53 -15.65
CA ASN A 142 24.10 -8.90 -15.98
C ASN A 142 24.58 -9.86 -14.89
N TYR A 143 23.84 -10.95 -14.70
CA TYR A 143 24.31 -12.06 -13.88
C TYR A 143 25.55 -12.71 -14.50
N ILE A 144 26.46 -13.19 -13.67
CA ILE A 144 27.51 -14.12 -14.13
C ILE A 144 26.86 -15.49 -14.28
N GLU A 145 26.61 -15.92 -15.52
CA GLU A 145 25.99 -17.20 -15.81
C GLU A 145 26.99 -18.35 -15.58
N VAL A 146 26.63 -19.26 -14.69
CA VAL A 146 27.49 -20.40 -14.30
C VAL A 146 27.42 -21.52 -15.33
N ASN A 147 26.24 -21.73 -15.92
CA ASN A 147 25.98 -22.78 -16.91
C ASN A 147 25.16 -22.28 -18.11
N ALA A 148 25.62 -21.18 -18.73
CA ALA A 148 25.00 -20.55 -19.91
C ALA A 148 24.72 -21.50 -21.11
N GLY A 149 25.41 -22.65 -21.17
CA GLY A 149 25.10 -23.76 -22.08
C GLY A 149 24.53 -24.93 -21.29
N THR A 150 23.26 -25.27 -21.52
CA THR A 150 22.40 -26.21 -20.78
C THR A 150 22.81 -27.70 -20.84
N ASN A 151 24.10 -28.00 -21.01
CA ASN A 151 24.62 -29.37 -21.16
C ASN A 151 25.07 -30.00 -19.83
N TRP A 152 24.70 -29.44 -18.69
CA TRP A 152 25.07 -29.99 -17.39
C TRP A 152 24.11 -31.09 -16.97
N SER A 153 24.64 -32.19 -16.41
CA SER A 153 23.82 -33.21 -15.78
C SER A 153 23.14 -32.65 -14.52
N GLU A 154 22.02 -33.25 -14.12
CA GLU A 154 21.29 -32.87 -12.91
C GLU A 154 22.19 -32.93 -11.66
N ASP A 155 22.95 -34.03 -11.48
CA ASP A 155 23.95 -34.16 -10.40
C ASP A 155 24.96 -33.01 -10.38
N LYS A 156 25.39 -32.52 -11.55
CA LYS A 156 26.37 -31.42 -11.63
C LYS A 156 25.72 -30.10 -11.22
N VAL A 157 24.48 -29.88 -11.62
CA VAL A 157 23.70 -28.68 -11.23
C VAL A 157 23.47 -28.68 -9.72
N GLU A 158 23.08 -29.81 -9.12
CA GLU A 158 22.85 -29.94 -7.68
C GLU A 158 24.13 -29.67 -6.86
N ASN A 159 25.24 -30.30 -7.24
CA ASN A 159 26.54 -30.07 -6.58
C ASN A 159 26.98 -28.61 -6.66
N GLU A 160 26.77 -27.96 -7.81
CA GLU A 160 27.10 -26.55 -7.98
C GLU A 160 26.17 -25.62 -7.21
N PHE A 161 24.88 -25.95 -7.16
CA PHE A 161 23.90 -25.25 -6.33
C PHE A 161 24.33 -25.24 -4.87
N ASP A 162 24.69 -26.39 -4.30
CA ASP A 162 25.16 -26.50 -2.91
C ASP A 162 26.47 -25.75 -2.67
N ARG A 163 27.35 -25.69 -3.67
CA ARG A 163 28.59 -24.92 -3.60
C ARG A 163 28.31 -23.41 -3.57
N LEU A 164 27.45 -22.93 -4.46
CA LEU A 164 27.07 -21.52 -4.54
C LEU A 164 26.30 -21.10 -3.29
N LYS A 165 25.31 -21.89 -2.86
CA LYS A 165 24.51 -21.64 -1.65
C LYS A 165 25.38 -21.50 -0.39
N ARG A 166 26.41 -22.33 -0.23
CA ARG A 166 27.35 -22.23 0.91
C ARG A 166 28.23 -20.98 0.89
N SER A 167 28.42 -20.39 -0.29
CA SER A 167 29.28 -19.21 -0.48
C SER A 167 28.49 -17.91 -0.54
N ALA A 168 27.17 -18.00 -0.70
CA ALA A 168 26.31 -16.87 -0.93
C ALA A 168 25.94 -16.16 0.36
N GLU A 169 25.93 -14.83 0.29
CA GLU A 169 25.34 -13.95 1.29
C GLU A 169 23.81 -14.09 1.25
N ASP A 170 23.25 -14.20 0.05
CA ASP A 170 21.82 -14.31 -0.21
C ASP A 170 21.52 -15.12 -1.48
N VAL A 171 20.33 -15.72 -1.55
CA VAL A 171 19.87 -16.50 -2.70
C VAL A 171 18.44 -16.12 -3.06
N PHE A 172 18.20 -15.84 -4.34
CA PHE A 172 16.88 -15.56 -4.88
C PHE A 172 16.49 -16.56 -5.97
N TYR A 173 15.22 -16.91 -6.03
CA TYR A 173 14.68 -17.93 -6.94
C TYR A 173 13.67 -17.29 -7.89
N PHE A 174 13.92 -17.40 -9.19
CA PHE A 174 12.96 -17.00 -10.21
C PHE A 174 12.02 -18.17 -10.50
N LYS A 175 10.73 -17.98 -10.21
CA LYS A 175 9.68 -18.89 -10.66
C LYS A 175 9.33 -18.58 -12.12
N TYR A 176 9.24 -19.61 -12.95
CA TYR A 176 8.64 -19.49 -14.28
C TYR A 176 7.42 -20.40 -14.38
N GLU A 177 6.39 -19.91 -15.06
CA GLU A 177 5.19 -20.68 -15.37
C GLU A 177 5.34 -21.45 -16.69
N SER A 178 6.22 -21.03 -17.61
CA SER A 178 6.40 -21.71 -18.90
C SER A 178 7.72 -21.29 -19.57
N LEU A 179 8.77 -22.10 -19.53
CA LEU A 179 9.94 -21.86 -20.39
C LEU A 179 10.48 -23.08 -21.14
N TRP A 180 9.94 -24.30 -20.93
CA TRP A 180 10.52 -25.49 -21.58
C TRP A 180 9.54 -26.51 -22.16
N ASP A 181 8.23 -26.32 -22.03
CA ASP A 181 7.27 -27.25 -22.63
C ASP A 181 6.08 -26.47 -23.22
N TYR A 182 6.21 -26.06 -24.49
CA TYR A 182 5.13 -25.40 -25.21
C TYR A 182 3.95 -26.35 -25.51
N ASP A 183 4.14 -27.66 -25.29
CA ASP A 183 3.16 -28.71 -25.58
C ASP A 183 2.52 -29.33 -24.32
N ASP A 184 2.91 -28.93 -23.10
CA ASP A 184 2.26 -29.42 -21.87
C ASP A 184 1.15 -28.44 -21.44
N PRO A 185 -0.14 -28.82 -21.50
CA PRO A 185 -1.25 -27.99 -21.05
C PRO A 185 -1.30 -27.82 -19.53
N ARG A 186 -0.40 -28.47 -18.77
CA ARG A 186 -0.33 -28.35 -17.30
C ARG A 186 0.52 -27.15 -16.90
N ASN A 187 -0.16 -26.17 -16.31
CA ASN A 187 0.46 -24.98 -15.74
C ASN A 187 1.17 -25.35 -14.41
N GLU A 188 2.39 -25.89 -14.48
CA GLU A 188 3.21 -26.23 -13.32
C GLU A 188 4.29 -25.17 -13.09
N SER A 189 4.25 -24.47 -11.96
CA SER A 189 5.30 -23.51 -11.58
C SER A 189 6.61 -24.26 -11.31
N LYS A 190 7.65 -23.99 -12.12
CA LYS A 190 8.99 -24.58 -11.97
C LYS A 190 10.01 -23.49 -11.69
N ILE A 191 10.95 -23.78 -10.80
CA ILE A 191 12.09 -22.90 -10.53
C ILE A 191 13.24 -23.38 -11.40
N ASP A 192 13.48 -22.62 -12.47
CA ASP A 192 14.48 -22.97 -13.47
C ASP A 192 15.74 -22.08 -13.39
N LYS A 193 15.73 -21.10 -12.48
CA LYS A 193 16.85 -20.19 -12.22
C LYS A 193 16.92 -19.79 -10.75
N ALA A 194 18.09 -19.99 -10.16
CA ALA A 194 18.46 -19.38 -8.89
C ALA A 194 19.61 -18.39 -9.11
N VAL A 195 19.59 -17.28 -8.38
CA VAL A 195 20.68 -16.32 -8.36
C VAL A 195 21.27 -16.18 -6.96
N PHE A 196 22.59 -16.08 -6.89
CA PHE A 196 23.37 -16.13 -5.65
C PHE A 196 24.19 -14.86 -5.53
N LEU A 197 24.04 -14.13 -4.43
CA LEU A 197 24.86 -12.96 -4.12
C LEU A 197 26.15 -13.42 -3.45
N ILE A 198 27.29 -13.19 -4.09
CA ILE A 198 28.61 -13.53 -3.57
C ILE A 198 29.53 -12.32 -3.75
N ASN A 199 30.00 -11.73 -2.64
CA ASN A 199 30.88 -10.56 -2.65
C ASN A 199 30.33 -9.39 -3.49
N GLY A 200 29.02 -9.10 -3.35
CA GLY A 200 28.36 -8.03 -4.11
C GLY A 200 28.08 -8.32 -5.58
N ILE A 201 28.33 -9.55 -6.06
CA ILE A 201 28.09 -9.96 -7.45
C ILE A 201 27.05 -11.08 -7.50
N TRP A 202 26.08 -10.96 -8.39
CA TRP A 202 25.07 -12.00 -8.59
C TRP A 202 25.47 -13.02 -9.66
N TYR A 203 25.46 -14.28 -9.29
CA TYR A 203 25.71 -15.44 -10.15
C TYR A 203 24.38 -16.13 -10.47
N ALA A 204 24.17 -16.54 -11.73
CA ALA A 204 22.97 -17.28 -12.13
C ALA A 204 23.28 -18.74 -12.42
N LEU A 205 22.52 -19.64 -11.78
CA LEU A 205 22.50 -21.06 -12.07
C LEU A 205 21.14 -21.43 -12.65
N TYR A 206 21.16 -22.15 -13.77
CA TYR A 206 19.97 -22.66 -14.44
C TYR A 206 19.85 -24.16 -14.21
N GLY A 207 18.63 -24.67 -14.00
CA GLY A 207 18.43 -26.09 -13.74
C GLY A 207 17.00 -26.41 -13.37
N LYS A 208 16.55 -27.64 -13.63
CA LYS A 208 15.19 -28.06 -13.29
C LYS A 208 15.02 -28.20 -11.78
N ASN A 209 13.88 -27.74 -11.25
CA ASN A 209 13.47 -27.97 -9.86
C ASN A 209 14.50 -27.52 -8.81
N LEU A 210 15.08 -26.33 -8.96
CA LEU A 210 15.95 -25.74 -7.93
C LEU A 210 15.12 -25.37 -6.69
N TYR A 211 14.81 -26.34 -5.83
CA TYR A 211 13.85 -26.22 -4.73
C TYR A 211 14.50 -25.72 -3.45
N VAL A 212 13.95 -24.66 -2.87
CA VAL A 212 14.03 -24.33 -1.43
C VAL A 212 12.68 -23.79 -0.99
N ASP A 213 12.31 -24.07 0.26
CA ASP A 213 11.16 -23.49 0.94
C ASP A 213 11.27 -21.95 0.95
N LEU A 214 10.30 -21.27 0.35
CA LEU A 214 10.33 -19.82 0.07
C LEU A 214 9.78 -18.97 1.24
N ASN A 215 9.57 -19.59 2.39
CA ASN A 215 8.94 -18.92 3.53
C ASN A 215 9.86 -17.94 4.29
N ASP A 216 11.15 -17.81 3.90
CA ASP A 216 12.15 -16.99 4.61
C ASP A 216 12.78 -15.87 3.76
N LEU A 217 12.04 -15.24 2.84
CA LEU A 217 12.56 -14.06 2.12
C LEU A 217 12.50 -12.82 3.03
N PRO A 218 13.61 -12.07 3.22
CA PRO A 218 13.60 -10.85 4.01
C PRO A 218 12.66 -9.80 3.39
N ASP A 219 11.62 -9.43 4.15
CA ASP A 219 10.71 -8.36 3.77
C ASP A 219 11.21 -7.03 4.36
N HIS A 220 11.80 -6.20 3.49
CA HIS A 220 12.21 -4.83 3.86
C HIS A 220 11.05 -3.85 3.92
N THR A 221 9.80 -4.28 3.67
CA THR A 221 8.65 -3.38 3.77
C THR A 221 8.42 -2.93 5.21
N LEU A 222 8.13 -1.64 5.37
CA LEU A 222 7.72 -1.11 6.66
C LEU A 222 6.34 -1.68 7.03
N PRO A 223 6.17 -2.15 8.28
CA PRO A 223 4.87 -2.57 8.75
C PRO A 223 3.91 -1.39 8.77
N ASN A 224 2.66 -1.63 8.37
CA ASN A 224 1.60 -0.66 8.61
C ASN A 224 1.28 -0.63 10.11
N LEU A 225 1.56 0.49 10.74
CA LEU A 225 1.34 0.72 12.17
C LEU A 225 -0.09 1.19 12.46
N MET A 226 -0.89 1.50 11.43
CA MET A 226 -2.28 1.90 11.64
C MET A 226 -3.01 0.79 12.41
N PRO A 227 -3.72 1.12 13.50
CA PRO A 227 -4.41 0.12 14.29
C PRO A 227 -5.43 -0.64 13.43
N ASN A 228 -5.58 -1.93 13.72
CA ASN A 228 -6.60 -2.73 13.08
C ASN A 228 -8.01 -2.20 13.42
N ASP A 229 -8.99 -2.59 12.61
CA ASP A 229 -10.36 -2.08 12.71
C ASP A 229 -10.95 -2.19 14.14
N SER A 230 -10.54 -3.21 14.90
CA SER A 230 -11.03 -3.50 16.25
C SER A 230 -10.44 -2.64 17.37
N SER A 231 -9.39 -1.86 17.11
CA SER A 231 -8.76 -0.97 18.10
C SER A 231 -8.76 0.50 17.70
N PHE A 232 -9.27 0.82 16.50
CA PHE A 232 -9.24 2.17 15.96
C PHE A 232 -10.26 3.12 16.60
N ASP A 233 -11.24 2.61 17.34
CA ASP A 233 -12.24 3.42 18.06
C ASP A 233 -11.86 3.76 19.51
N GLN A 234 -10.70 3.30 19.98
CA GLN A 234 -10.20 3.52 21.33
C GLN A 234 -8.84 4.24 21.32
N PRO A 235 -8.59 5.15 22.27
CA PRO A 235 -7.27 5.75 22.43
C PRO A 235 -6.17 4.70 22.54
N ASN A 236 -5.18 4.80 21.66
CA ASN A 236 -3.98 3.95 21.68
C ASN A 236 -2.75 4.81 21.34
N SER A 237 -1.56 4.19 21.34
CA SER A 237 -0.28 4.90 21.17
C SER A 237 0.01 5.35 19.73
N ILE A 238 -0.80 4.96 18.75
CA ILE A 238 -0.60 5.28 17.33
C ILE A 238 -1.68 6.24 16.84
N ALA A 239 -2.92 5.77 16.69
CA ALA A 239 -3.99 6.58 16.12
C ALA A 239 -5.37 6.09 16.53
N TYR A 240 -6.34 6.98 16.70
CA TYR A 240 -7.71 6.57 17.03
C TYR A 240 -8.73 7.59 16.52
N VAL A 241 -9.93 7.10 16.23
CA VAL A 241 -11.10 7.90 15.89
C VAL A 241 -11.67 8.50 17.17
N ALA A 242 -11.46 9.80 17.35
CA ALA A 242 -11.97 10.56 18.48
C ALA A 242 -13.46 10.89 18.32
N ASP A 243 -13.96 10.99 17.09
CA ASP A 243 -15.38 11.22 16.80
C ASP A 243 -15.74 10.86 15.36
N PHE A 244 -17.04 10.74 15.08
CA PHE A 244 -17.56 10.40 13.76
C PHE A 244 -18.87 11.14 13.45
N GLN A 245 -18.85 11.93 12.39
CA GLN A 245 -20.03 12.59 11.84
C GLN A 245 -20.66 11.71 10.75
N LYS A 246 -21.87 11.23 10.98
CA LYS A 246 -22.62 10.43 10.01
C LYS A 246 -23.11 11.33 8.86
N THR A 247 -22.94 10.87 7.62
CA THR A 247 -23.42 11.57 6.42
C THR A 247 -24.54 10.81 5.73
N ASN A 248 -24.42 9.49 5.58
CA ASN A 248 -25.44 8.67 4.92
C ASN A 248 -25.40 7.23 5.42
N ARG A 249 -26.58 6.65 5.60
CA ARG A 249 -26.73 5.23 5.95
C ARG A 249 -26.51 4.39 4.70
N VAL A 250 -25.62 3.40 4.78
CA VAL A 250 -25.36 2.44 3.69
C VAL A 250 -26.22 1.19 3.89
N LYS A 251 -26.27 0.68 5.13
CA LYS A 251 -27.09 -0.48 5.56
C LYS A 251 -27.60 -0.27 6.98
N GLU A 252 -28.40 -1.21 7.48
CA GLU A 252 -29.05 -1.10 8.79
C GLU A 252 -28.07 -0.75 9.93
N ASN A 253 -26.82 -1.22 9.93
CA ASN A 253 -25.85 -0.89 10.99
C ASN A 253 -24.55 -0.29 10.40
N GLU A 254 -24.62 0.34 9.23
CA GLU A 254 -23.44 0.81 8.49
C GLU A 254 -23.68 2.24 7.98
N TRP A 255 -22.77 3.15 8.33
CA TRP A 255 -22.83 4.58 7.97
C TRP A 255 -21.54 5.01 7.30
N ASN A 256 -21.67 5.77 6.21
CA ASN A 256 -20.56 6.58 5.73
C ASN A 256 -20.57 7.93 6.46
N GLY A 257 -19.39 8.52 6.62
CA GLY A 257 -19.24 9.76 7.34
C GLY A 257 -17.82 10.31 7.35
N LEU A 258 -17.62 11.31 8.20
CA LEU A 258 -16.33 11.94 8.46
C LEU A 258 -15.83 11.50 9.84
N ALA A 259 -14.69 10.83 9.87
CA ALA A 259 -13.98 10.48 11.08
C ALA A 259 -12.98 11.57 11.45
N TYR A 260 -12.94 11.89 12.74
CA TYR A 260 -12.00 12.83 13.35
C TYR A 260 -10.94 12.01 14.09
N ILE A 261 -9.79 11.84 13.46
CA ILE A 261 -8.72 10.94 13.90
C ILE A 261 -7.61 11.72 14.57
N ASN A 262 -7.20 11.27 15.75
CA ASN A 262 -5.98 11.71 16.41
C ASN A 262 -4.85 10.72 16.09
N LEU A 263 -3.83 11.18 15.36
CA LEU A 263 -2.59 10.45 15.14
C LEU A 263 -1.52 11.00 16.10
N LEU A 264 -1.03 10.15 16.99
CA LEU A 264 -0.01 10.49 17.98
C LEU A 264 1.37 10.38 17.33
N TYR A 265 2.05 11.51 17.18
CA TYR A 265 3.40 11.56 16.61
C TYR A 265 4.37 12.23 17.56
N LYS A 266 5.20 11.40 18.22
CA LYS A 266 6.13 11.82 19.27
C LYS A 266 5.38 12.53 20.40
N THR A 267 5.55 13.84 20.55
CA THR A 267 4.89 14.66 21.59
C THR A 267 3.70 15.46 21.06
N ASP A 268 3.31 15.25 19.81
CA ASP A 268 2.30 16.05 19.13
C ASP A 268 1.12 15.17 18.70
N THR A 269 -0.07 15.78 18.56
CA THR A 269 -1.28 15.11 18.09
C THR A 269 -1.71 15.74 16.79
N ILE A 270 -1.57 14.97 15.71
CA ILE A 270 -2.02 15.36 14.38
C ILE A 270 -3.51 15.04 14.27
N LYS A 271 -4.31 16.06 13.97
CA LYS A 271 -5.78 15.99 13.90
C LYS A 271 -6.25 15.88 12.46
N ILE A 272 -6.58 14.66 12.06
CA ILE A 272 -6.91 14.29 10.67
C ILE A 272 -8.41 14.11 10.53
N LYS A 273 -8.99 14.74 9.51
CA LYS A 273 -10.35 14.44 9.06
C LYS A 273 -10.27 13.49 7.87
N ALA A 274 -11.01 12.38 7.91
CA ALA A 274 -11.02 11.38 6.85
C ALA A 274 -12.42 10.85 6.60
N LYS A 275 -12.71 10.46 5.36
CA LYS A 275 -13.95 9.75 5.02
C LYS A 275 -13.78 8.28 5.42
N LEU A 276 -14.64 7.78 6.29
CA LEU A 276 -14.63 6.38 6.72
C LEU A 276 -16.05 5.83 6.77
N THR A 277 -16.14 4.50 6.86
CA THR A 277 -17.38 3.78 7.16
C THR A 277 -17.35 3.33 8.62
N GLN A 278 -18.47 3.57 9.33
CA GLN A 278 -18.71 3.14 10.70
C GLN A 278 -19.70 1.96 10.72
N ASN A 279 -19.32 0.90 11.41
CA ASN A 279 -20.18 -0.24 11.75
C ASN A 279 -20.72 -0.07 13.17
N GLU A 280 -22.03 0.17 13.32
CA GLU A 280 -22.67 0.34 14.64
C GLU A 280 -22.73 -0.96 15.44
N LYS A 281 -22.85 -2.09 14.74
CA LYS A 281 -22.82 -3.44 15.30
C LYS A 281 -21.72 -4.24 14.61
N PRO A 282 -20.46 -4.10 15.03
CA PRO A 282 -19.36 -4.85 14.45
C PRO A 282 -19.63 -6.36 14.58
N ILE A 283 -19.59 -7.07 13.46
CA ILE A 283 -19.66 -8.54 13.41
C ILE A 283 -18.22 -9.05 13.32
N ASN A 284 -17.88 -10.11 14.05
CA ASN A 284 -16.57 -10.79 14.10
C ASN A 284 -15.52 -10.32 13.06
N ASN A 285 -14.38 -9.83 13.55
CA ASN A 285 -13.22 -9.30 12.81
C ASN A 285 -13.43 -7.96 12.07
N LEU A 286 -14.66 -7.49 11.86
CA LEU A 286 -14.93 -6.16 11.32
C LEU A 286 -15.13 -5.20 12.49
N GLY A 287 -14.11 -4.40 12.82
CA GLY A 287 -14.22 -3.44 13.90
C GLY A 287 -15.14 -2.26 13.59
N LYS A 288 -15.26 -1.33 14.55
CA LYS A 288 -16.24 -0.22 14.48
C LYS A 288 -15.96 0.74 13.33
N TYR A 289 -14.70 0.93 12.96
CA TYR A 289 -14.29 1.74 11.82
C TYR A 289 -13.42 0.90 10.90
N ALA A 290 -13.80 0.85 9.62
CA ALA A 290 -13.01 0.21 8.59
C ALA A 290 -11.82 1.13 8.22
N ALA A 291 -10.60 0.76 8.61
CA ALA A 291 -9.40 1.56 8.36
C ALA A 291 -8.73 1.25 7.01
N TYR A 292 -9.40 0.51 6.11
CA TYR A 292 -8.79 -0.09 4.90
C TYR A 292 -8.07 0.89 3.97
N ASN A 293 -8.44 2.17 3.99
CA ASN A 293 -7.87 3.18 3.11
C ASN A 293 -6.76 4.01 3.77
N MET A 294 -6.34 3.68 4.99
CA MET A 294 -5.32 4.43 5.72
C MET A 294 -4.16 3.53 6.15
N GLY A 295 -2.95 4.08 6.06
CA GLY A 295 -1.76 3.42 6.59
C GLY A 295 -0.80 4.44 7.18
N TYR A 296 -0.02 3.98 8.14
CA TYR A 296 0.98 4.80 8.82
C TYR A 296 2.27 4.00 8.93
N PHE A 297 3.36 4.57 8.39
CA PHE A 297 4.65 3.89 8.31
C PHE A 297 5.71 4.77 8.95
N LYS A 298 6.39 4.25 9.96
CA LYS A 298 7.41 4.97 10.71
C LYS A 298 8.74 4.21 10.64
N PRO A 299 9.69 4.67 9.81
CA PRO A 299 11.03 4.10 9.81
C PRO A 299 11.79 4.48 11.08
N ASP A 300 12.41 3.49 11.72
CA ASP A 300 13.21 3.71 12.91
C ASP A 300 14.48 4.51 12.60
N GLY A 301 14.78 5.51 13.42
CA GLY A 301 15.98 6.34 13.28
C GLY A 301 15.87 7.49 12.27
N LEU A 302 14.76 7.62 11.53
CA LEU A 302 14.53 8.75 10.62
C LEU A 302 13.64 9.84 11.24
N PRO A 303 13.82 11.12 10.86
CA PRO A 303 13.12 12.25 11.46
C PRO A 303 11.70 12.48 10.90
N TYR A 304 11.20 11.57 10.07
CA TYR A 304 9.91 11.67 9.39
C TYR A 304 9.14 10.34 9.44
N ALA A 305 7.86 10.40 9.08
CA ALA A 305 7.01 9.23 8.89
C ALA A 305 6.08 9.44 7.70
N PHE A 306 5.42 8.38 7.25
CA PHE A 306 4.50 8.43 6.12
C PHE A 306 3.07 8.12 6.56
N ILE A 307 2.12 8.79 5.93
CA ILE A 307 0.71 8.43 5.98
C ILE A 307 0.28 8.12 4.55
N VAL A 308 -0.41 7.01 4.33
CA VAL A 308 -1.15 6.79 3.10
C VAL A 308 -2.63 6.98 3.39
N GLN A 309 -3.32 7.69 2.50
CA GLN A 309 -4.77 7.79 2.51
C GLN A 309 -5.28 7.76 1.07
N ASP A 310 -6.19 6.85 0.77
CA ASP A 310 -6.77 6.67 -0.57
C ASP A 310 -5.67 6.62 -1.65
N ASP A 311 -4.70 5.72 -1.45
CA ASP A 311 -3.50 5.48 -2.29
C ASP A 311 -2.53 6.66 -2.45
N ASN A 312 -2.78 7.78 -1.77
CA ASN A 312 -1.89 8.93 -1.78
C ASN A 312 -0.95 8.93 -0.59
N TYR A 313 0.35 9.02 -0.85
CA TYR A 313 1.36 9.13 0.20
C TYR A 313 1.62 10.58 0.61
N TYR A 314 1.65 10.79 1.92
CA TYR A 314 1.98 12.02 2.60
C TYR A 314 3.15 11.77 3.53
N ILE A 315 3.92 12.82 3.79
CA ILE A 315 5.08 12.78 4.68
C ILE A 315 4.89 13.75 5.84
N ILE A 316 5.12 13.25 7.05
CA ILE A 316 5.16 14.03 8.29
C ILE A 316 6.61 14.44 8.51
N LYS A 317 6.91 15.74 8.46
CA LYS A 317 8.25 16.28 8.72
C LYS A 317 8.22 17.35 9.80
N MET A 318 9.35 17.58 10.46
CA MET A 318 9.52 18.76 11.31
C MET A 318 9.36 20.02 10.46
N LYS A 319 8.64 21.01 10.98
CA LYS A 319 8.54 22.32 10.35
C LYS A 319 9.93 22.94 10.24
N LYS A 320 10.25 23.48 9.06
CA LYS A 320 11.38 24.40 8.94
C LYS A 320 11.06 25.63 9.79
N GLN A 321 11.88 25.90 10.80
CA GLN A 321 11.87 27.20 11.47
C GLN A 321 12.30 28.22 10.42
N LEU A 322 11.45 29.23 10.20
CA LEU A 322 11.73 30.34 9.29
C LEU A 322 12.73 31.32 9.93
#